data_AF-A0A816MXP5-F1
#
_entry.id   AF-A0A816MXP5-F1
#
_cell.length_a   1.000
_cell.length_b   1.000
_cell.length_c   1.000
_cell.angle_alpha   90.00
_cell.angle_beta   90.00
_cell.angle_gamma   90.00
#
_symmetry.space_group_name_H-M   'P 1'
#
loop_
_entity.id
_entity.type
_entity.pdbx_description
1 polymer ?
#
loop_
_entity_poly.entity_id
_entity_poly.type
_entity_poly.pdbx_seq_one_letter_code
_entity_poly.pdbx_strand_id
1 'polypeptide(L)'
;MEKSSRCSSALKDTCEANKTSLWKIRTVLTEKCEGWIYFDNNSDVENYILKNLNEKINKVKREPIYIKIDDYDMGCQHKVILGYYHKSDKYYLGKKYWRMQELDVGDEVGFFYDPIAKNVCVSVLKQAKP
;
A
#
# COMPACT_ATOMS: atom_id res chain seq x y z
N MET A 1 35.77 -22.77 12.97
CA MET A 1 34.39 -23.14 12.59
C MET A 1 33.44 -22.31 13.44
N GLU A 2 33.02 -21.16 12.93
CA GLU A 2 32.03 -20.31 13.61
C GLU A 2 30.65 -20.97 13.50
N LYS A 3 30.03 -21.20 14.65
CA LYS A 3 28.65 -21.69 14.73
C LYS A 3 27.71 -20.56 14.34
N SER A 4 27.07 -20.73 13.19
CA SER A 4 25.87 -20.04 12.72
C SER A 4 24.96 -19.64 13.88
N SER A 5 24.80 -18.33 14.07
CA SER A 5 23.75 -17.77 14.91
C SER A 5 22.41 -18.14 14.28
N ARG A 6 21.67 -19.04 14.94
CA ARG A 6 20.27 -19.33 14.61
C ARG A 6 19.49 -18.04 14.77
N CYS A 7 19.26 -17.34 13.65
CA CYS A 7 18.37 -16.19 13.63
C CYS A 7 16.98 -16.67 14.09
N SER A 8 16.60 -16.17 15.27
CA SER A 8 15.45 -16.52 16.09
C SER A 8 14.15 -16.65 15.29
N SER A 9 13.48 -17.80 15.41
CA SER A 9 12.11 -18.01 14.92
C SER A 9 11.16 -16.92 15.42
N ALA A 10 11.35 -16.42 16.64
CA ALA A 10 10.53 -15.35 17.20
C ALA A 10 10.71 -14.00 16.48
N LEU A 11 11.89 -13.67 15.94
CA LEU A 11 12.07 -12.47 15.12
C LEU A 11 11.35 -12.59 13.79
N LYS A 12 11.39 -13.78 13.17
CA LYS A 12 10.64 -14.07 11.96
C LYS A 12 9.13 -14.03 12.21
N ASP A 13 8.66 -14.65 13.28
CA ASP A 13 7.26 -14.68 13.67
C ASP A 13 6.76 -13.29 14.10
N THR A 14 7.59 -12.50 14.77
CA THR A 14 7.28 -11.09 15.12
C THR A 14 7.29 -10.22 13.88
N CYS A 15 8.19 -10.43 12.93
CA CYS A 15 8.18 -9.73 11.63
C CYS A 15 6.95 -10.12 10.79
N GLU A 16 6.56 -11.40 10.75
CA GLU A 16 5.35 -11.87 10.06
C GLU A 16 4.07 -11.39 10.74
N ALA A 17 4.00 -11.43 12.08
CA ALA A 17 2.89 -10.85 12.84
C ALA A 17 2.83 -9.33 12.67
N ASN A 18 3.97 -8.65 12.67
CA ASN A 18 4.05 -7.22 12.38
C ASN A 18 3.65 -6.92 10.94
N LYS A 19 4.00 -7.75 9.94
CA LYS A 19 3.45 -7.59 8.60
C LYS A 19 1.92 -7.52 8.71
N THR A 20 1.25 -8.51 9.31
CA THR A 20 -0.22 -8.48 9.41
C THR A 20 -0.80 -7.28 10.17
N SER A 21 -0.11 -6.72 11.17
CA SER A 21 -0.59 -5.58 11.96
C SER A 21 -0.23 -4.21 11.37
N LEU A 22 0.82 -4.14 10.54
CA LEU A 22 1.31 -2.93 9.90
C LEU A 22 0.42 -2.51 8.74
N TRP A 23 -0.03 -3.44 7.90
CA TRP A 23 -0.86 -3.17 6.72
C TRP A 23 -2.29 -2.74 7.11
N LYS A 24 -2.45 -1.46 7.47
CA LYS A 24 -3.72 -0.87 7.91
C LYS A 24 -4.78 -0.84 6.83
N ILE A 25 -4.37 -0.80 5.57
CA ILE A 25 -5.25 -0.88 4.40
C ILE A 25 -4.84 -2.12 3.61
N ARG A 26 -5.83 -2.94 3.24
CA ARG A 26 -5.63 -4.16 2.46
C ARG A 26 -6.69 -4.19 1.36
N THR A 27 -6.24 -4.38 0.12
CA THR A 27 -7.12 -4.45 -1.05
C THR A 27 -6.85 -5.76 -1.76
N VAL A 28 -7.91 -6.54 -2.01
CA VAL A 28 -7.85 -7.71 -2.88
C VAL A 28 -8.24 -7.28 -4.29
N LEU A 29 -7.39 -7.54 -5.27
CA LEU A 29 -7.65 -7.18 -6.65
C LEU A 29 -8.77 -8.04 -7.22
N THR A 30 -9.87 -7.40 -7.60
CA THR A 30 -11.04 -8.07 -8.22
C THR A 30 -11.04 -7.94 -9.73
N GLU A 31 -10.23 -7.03 -10.27
CA GLU A 31 -10.04 -6.77 -11.68
C GLU A 31 -8.56 -6.46 -11.96
N LYS A 32 -8.11 -6.66 -13.20
CA LYS A 32 -6.74 -6.36 -13.59
C LYS A 32 -6.52 -4.85 -13.52
N CYS A 33 -5.49 -4.42 -12.80
CA CYS A 33 -5.19 -3.00 -12.64
C CYS A 33 -4.56 -2.42 -13.91
N GLU A 34 -5.23 -1.45 -14.54
CA GLU A 34 -4.71 -0.71 -15.69
C GLU A 34 -3.86 0.52 -15.28
N GLY A 35 -3.01 0.35 -14.26
CA GLY A 35 -2.15 1.43 -13.73
C GLY A 35 -2.79 2.31 -12.64
N TRP A 36 -3.92 1.86 -12.09
CA TRP A 36 -4.51 2.37 -10.86
C TRP A 36 -5.04 1.24 -9.99
N ILE A 37 -5.16 1.51 -8.69
CA ILE A 37 -5.82 0.65 -7.71
C ILE A 37 -6.81 1.49 -6.90
N TYR A 38 -8.03 0.98 -6.77
CA TYR A 38 -9.06 1.58 -5.94
C TYR A 38 -9.00 1.00 -4.52
N PHE A 39 -9.23 1.85 -3.53
CA PHE A 39 -9.37 1.38 -2.15
C PHE A 39 -10.81 0.99 -1.86
N ASP A 40 -11.00 -0.08 -1.10
CA ASP A 40 -12.34 -0.57 -0.76
C ASP A 40 -12.96 0.16 0.45
N ASN A 41 -12.15 0.81 1.27
CA ASN A 41 -12.61 1.54 2.44
C ASN A 41 -12.03 2.96 2.49
N ASN A 42 -12.87 3.96 2.21
CA ASN A 42 -12.47 5.37 2.25
C ASN A 42 -12.04 5.81 3.65
N SER A 43 -12.69 5.31 4.72
CA SER A 43 -12.35 5.71 6.08
C SER A 43 -10.94 5.27 6.47
N ASP A 44 -10.46 4.14 5.96
CA ASP A 44 -9.09 3.69 6.22
C ASP A 44 -8.09 4.61 5.51
N VAL A 45 -8.36 5.02 4.27
CA VAL A 45 -7.51 5.98 3.53
C VAL A 45 -7.47 7.33 4.26
N GLU A 46 -8.62 7.84 4.70
CA GLU A 46 -8.71 9.11 5.41
C GLU A 46 -7.94 9.06 6.75
N ASN A 47 -8.06 7.97 7.52
CA ASN A 47 -7.46 7.83 8.84
C ASN A 47 -5.98 7.44 8.83
N TYR A 48 -5.57 6.56 7.91
CA TYR A 48 -4.23 5.97 7.91
C TYR A 48 -3.29 6.55 6.84
N ILE A 49 -3.81 7.23 5.82
CA ILE A 49 -3.00 7.90 4.80
C ILE A 49 -3.14 9.41 4.93
N LEU A 50 -4.33 9.98 4.69
CA LEU A 50 -4.50 11.44 4.56
C LEU A 50 -4.19 12.18 5.86
N LYS A 51 -4.69 11.68 6.99
CA LYS A 51 -4.40 12.23 8.31
C LYS A 51 -2.90 12.26 8.60
N ASN A 52 -2.19 11.19 8.25
CA ASN A 52 -0.75 11.07 8.50
C ASN A 52 0.09 11.95 7.55
N LEU A 53 -0.38 12.14 6.31
CA LEU A 53 0.20 13.09 5.36
C LEU A 53 -0.15 14.56 5.67
N ASN A 54 -0.99 14.82 6.68
CA ASN A 54 -1.58 16.13 6.96
C ASN A 54 -2.34 16.73 5.75
N GLU A 55 -2.91 15.88 4.90
CA GLU A 55 -3.66 16.30 3.72
C GLU A 55 -5.15 16.44 4.03
N LYS A 56 -5.78 17.49 3.49
CA LYS A 56 -7.20 17.75 3.72
C LYS A 56 -8.05 16.85 2.84
N ILE A 57 -8.99 16.11 3.43
CA ILE A 57 -9.95 15.24 2.73
C ILE A 57 -10.62 15.98 1.56
N ASN A 58 -11.20 17.16 1.81
CA ASN A 58 -11.89 17.96 0.78
C ASN A 58 -10.97 18.40 -0.36
N LYS A 59 -9.66 18.57 -0.11
CA LYS A 59 -8.68 18.90 -1.15
C LYS A 59 -8.47 17.70 -2.07
N VAL A 60 -8.19 16.53 -1.51
CA VAL A 60 -7.94 15.31 -2.30
C VAL A 60 -9.19 14.83 -3.05
N LYS A 61 -10.39 15.03 -2.46
CA LYS A 61 -11.64 14.77 -3.17
C LYS A 61 -11.86 15.69 -4.36
N ARG A 62 -11.33 16.92 -4.36
CA ARG A 62 -11.48 17.88 -5.45
C ARG A 62 -10.37 17.77 -6.50
N GLU A 63 -9.13 17.53 -6.07
CA GLU A 63 -7.96 17.51 -6.94
C GLU A 63 -6.99 16.40 -6.50
N PRO A 64 -6.56 15.51 -7.42
CA PRO A 64 -5.58 14.49 -7.10
C PRO A 64 -4.23 15.11 -6.72
N ILE A 65 -3.57 14.54 -5.70
CA ILE A 65 -2.27 14.99 -5.21
C ILE A 65 -1.18 13.99 -5.56
N TYR A 66 0.07 14.45 -5.64
CA TYR A 66 1.22 13.55 -5.76
C TYR A 66 1.77 13.18 -4.40
N ILE A 67 1.94 11.89 -4.15
CA ILE A 67 2.57 11.36 -2.94
C ILE A 67 3.78 10.49 -3.29
N LYS A 68 4.65 10.27 -2.31
CA LYS A 68 5.72 9.27 -2.39
C LYS A 68 5.23 7.98 -1.78
N ILE A 69 5.50 6.87 -2.47
CA ILE A 69 5.28 5.53 -1.96
C ILE A 69 6.59 4.75 -1.95
N ASP A 70 6.86 4.03 -0.88
CA ASP A 70 7.99 3.12 -0.76
C ASP A 70 7.50 1.70 -1.05
N ASP A 71 8.01 1.13 -2.14
CA ASP A 71 7.75 -0.25 -2.52
C ASP A 71 8.69 -1.18 -1.76
N TYR A 72 8.12 -1.91 -0.80
CA TYR A 72 8.88 -2.76 0.11
C TYR A 72 9.45 -4.01 -0.58
N ASP A 73 8.78 -4.52 -1.61
CA ASP A 73 9.21 -5.76 -2.25
C ASP A 73 10.30 -5.48 -3.30
N MET A 74 10.28 -4.30 -3.93
CA MET A 74 11.31 -3.87 -4.89
C MET A 74 12.43 -3.02 -4.26
N GLY A 75 12.25 -2.54 -3.04
CA GLY A 75 13.22 -1.68 -2.36
C GLY A 75 13.43 -0.33 -3.06
N CYS A 76 12.41 0.22 -3.72
CA CYS A 76 12.49 1.50 -4.41
C CYS A 76 11.30 2.42 -4.11
N GLN A 77 11.48 3.72 -4.38
CA GLN A 77 10.46 4.73 -4.13
C GLN A 77 9.83 5.19 -5.44
N HIS A 78 8.51 5.37 -5.43
CA HIS A 78 7.76 5.90 -6.56
C HIS A 78 6.99 7.18 -6.19
N LYS A 79 6.81 8.06 -7.18
CA LYS A 79 5.89 9.19 -7.07
C LYS A 79 4.60 8.84 -7.81
N VAL A 80 3.50 8.75 -7.08
CA VAL A 80 2.19 8.34 -7.58
C VAL A 80 1.15 9.42 -7.32
N ILE A 81 0.00 9.31 -7.97
CA ILE A 81 -1.17 10.13 -7.71
C ILE A 81 -2.05 9.43 -6.67
N LEU A 82 -2.45 10.16 -5.63
CA LEU A 82 -3.57 9.83 -4.76
C LEU A 82 -4.74 10.73 -5.11
N GLY A 83 -5.85 10.15 -5.55
CA GLY A 83 -7.03 10.90 -5.97
C GLY A 83 -8.32 10.26 -5.48
N TYR A 84 -9.43 10.89 -5.86
CA TYR A 84 -10.78 10.43 -5.56
C TYR A 84 -11.59 10.29 -6.84
N TYR A 85 -12.28 9.18 -7.00
CA TYR A 85 -13.15 8.91 -8.13
C TYR A 85 -14.61 9.04 -7.70
N HIS A 86 -15.22 10.17 -8.04
CA HIS A 86 -16.58 10.51 -7.58
C HIS A 86 -17.66 9.55 -8.04
N LYS A 87 -17.52 8.94 -9.23
CA LYS A 87 -18.58 8.07 -9.77
C LYS A 87 -18.80 6.80 -8.96
N SER A 88 -17.73 6.25 -8.38
CA SER A 88 -17.80 5.06 -7.53
C SER A 88 -17.58 5.37 -6.06
N ASP A 89 -17.45 6.64 -5.69
CA ASP A 89 -17.12 7.10 -4.34
C ASP A 89 -15.89 6.38 -3.74
N LYS A 90 -14.78 6.30 -4.48
CA LYS A 90 -13.56 5.60 -4.02
C LYS A 90 -12.31 6.47 -4.12
N TYR A 91 -11.44 6.40 -3.12
CA TYR A 91 -10.03 6.81 -3.28
C TYR A 91 -9.28 5.84 -4.21
N TYR A 92 -8.25 6.34 -4.88
CA TYR A 92 -7.38 5.52 -5.72
C TYR A 92 -5.92 5.97 -5.64
N LEU A 93 -5.00 5.03 -5.84
CA LEU A 93 -3.62 5.32 -6.22
C LEU A 93 -3.42 5.03 -7.70
N GLY A 94 -2.76 5.92 -8.44
CA GLY A 94 -2.54 5.71 -9.88
C GLY A 94 -1.42 6.55 -10.49
N LYS A 95 -1.21 6.33 -11.79
CA LYS A 95 -0.21 6.98 -12.67
C LYS A 95 1.26 6.68 -12.26
N LYS A 96 2.02 6.12 -13.21
CA LYS A 96 3.47 5.77 -13.09
C LYS A 96 3.84 4.69 -12.08
N TYR A 97 2.87 3.97 -11.49
CA TYR A 97 3.15 2.76 -10.74
C TYR A 97 3.00 1.54 -11.64
N TRP A 98 4.01 1.31 -12.49
CA TRP A 98 4.07 0.22 -13.47
C TRP A 98 3.79 -1.14 -12.83
N ARG A 99 4.21 -1.32 -11.58
CA ARG A 99 3.98 -2.53 -10.81
C ARG A 99 2.51 -2.94 -10.71
N MET A 100 1.57 -2.00 -10.71
CA MET A 100 0.14 -2.33 -10.68
C MET A 100 -0.29 -3.16 -11.90
N GLN A 101 0.39 -3.03 -13.03
CA GLN A 101 0.10 -3.81 -14.24
C GLN A 101 0.58 -5.27 -14.12
N GLU A 102 1.52 -5.54 -13.22
CA GLU A 102 2.05 -6.89 -12.98
C GLU A 102 1.18 -7.70 -12.03
N LEU A 103 0.31 -7.06 -11.26
CA LEU A 103 -0.54 -7.73 -10.26
C LEU A 103 -1.72 -8.42 -10.94
N ASP A 104 -2.05 -9.62 -10.49
CA ASP A 104 -3.15 -10.42 -11.02
C ASP A 104 -4.41 -10.32 -10.17
N VAL A 105 -5.54 -10.66 -10.79
CA VAL A 105 -6.82 -10.78 -10.07
C VAL A 105 -6.66 -11.84 -8.98
N GLY A 106 -7.03 -11.48 -7.75
CA GLY A 106 -6.87 -12.31 -6.55
C GLY A 106 -5.62 -11.99 -5.73
N ASP A 107 -4.69 -11.18 -6.24
CA ASP A 107 -3.59 -10.65 -5.43
C ASP A 107 -4.12 -9.74 -4.33
N GLU A 108 -3.45 -9.75 -3.19
CA GLU A 108 -3.74 -8.87 -2.07
C GLU A 108 -2.58 -7.89 -1.89
N VAL A 109 -2.90 -6.59 -1.90
CA VAL A 109 -1.95 -5.50 -1.71
C VAL A 109 -2.21 -4.82 -0.37
N GLY A 110 -1.14 -4.61 0.39
CA GLY A 110 -1.16 -3.93 1.67
C GLY A 110 -0.58 -2.53 1.57
N PHE A 111 -1.16 -1.60 2.31
CA PHE A 111 -0.64 -0.26 2.50
C PHE A 111 -0.57 0.11 3.97
N PHE A 112 0.48 0.84 4.34
CA PHE A 112 0.57 1.51 5.64
C PHE A 112 1.33 2.83 5.51
N TYR A 113 1.26 3.65 6.54
CA TYR A 113 2.09 4.85 6.61
C TYR A 113 3.25 4.63 7.58
N ASP A 114 4.49 4.82 7.11
CA ASP A 114 5.67 4.80 7.96
C ASP A 114 5.88 6.20 8.58
N PRO A 115 5.72 6.38 9.90
CA PRO A 115 5.91 7.67 10.55
C PRO A 115 7.36 8.14 10.61
N ILE A 116 8.33 7.22 10.47
CA ILE A 116 9.77 7.53 10.48
C ILE A 116 10.19 8.07 9.11
N ALA A 117 9.89 7.31 8.05
CA ALA A 117 10.20 7.71 6.68
C ALA A 117 9.26 8.81 6.14
N LYS A 118 8.11 9.02 6.80
CA LYS A 118 7.02 9.93 6.40
C LYS A 118 6.46 9.66 5.00
N ASN A 119 6.41 8.39 4.63
CA ASN A 119 5.90 7.93 3.34
C ASN A 119 4.84 6.84 3.53
N VAL A 120 4.04 6.62 2.49
CA VAL A 120 3.16 5.45 2.41
C VAL A 120 3.97 4.28 1.88
N CYS A 121 3.84 3.11 2.47
CA CYS A 121 4.52 1.90 2.07
C CYS A 121 3.54 0.92 1.45
N VAL A 122 4.00 0.14 0.48
CA VAL A 122 3.19 -0.84 -0.26
C VAL A 122 3.93 -2.16 -0.43
N SER A 123 3.20 -3.27 -0.37
CA SER A 123 3.70 -4.63 -0.61
C SER A 123 2.57 -5.54 -1.09
N VAL A 124 2.92 -6.56 -1.87
CA VAL A 124 2.03 -7.68 -2.21
C VAL A 124 2.03 -8.66 -1.04
N LEU A 125 0.91 -8.74 -0.33
CA LEU A 125 0.78 -9.56 0.89
C LEU A 125 0.52 -11.03 0.55
N LYS A 126 -0.20 -11.26 -0.55
CA LYS A 126 -0.58 -12.57 -1.00
C LYS A 126 -0.71 -12.54 -2.52
N GLN A 127 -0.12 -13.52 -3.18
CA GLN A 127 -0.35 -13.74 -4.60
C GLN A 127 -1.56 -14.66 -4.81
N ALA A 128 -2.32 -14.40 -5.86
CA ALA A 128 -3.30 -15.33 -6.38
C ALA A 128 -2.61 -16.69 -6.63
N LYS A 129 -3.28 -17.78 -6.25
CA LYS A 129 -2.76 -19.11 -6.60
C LYS A 129 -2.97 -19.31 -8.12
N PRO A 130 -2.01 -19.94 -8.81
CA PRO A 130 -2.19 -20.36 -10.20
C PRO A 130 -3.43 -21.23 -10.39
#